data_AF-A0A7W8JJK8-F1
#
_entry.id   AF-A0A7W8JJK8-F1
#
_cell.length_a   1.000
_cell.length_b   1.000
_cell.length_c   1.000
_cell.angle_alpha   90.00
_cell.angle_beta   90.00
_cell.angle_gamma   90.00
#
_symmetry.space_group_name_H-M   'P 1'
#
loop_
_entity.id
_entity.type
_entity.pdbx_description
1 polymer ?
#
loop_
_entity_poly.entity_id
_entity_poly.type
_entity_poly.pdbx_seq_one_letter_code
_entity_poly.pdbx_strand_id
1 'polypeptide(L)'
;MKKLVIAAAAAAVLGGCVSAPSKPVESKTAMRGKQVVLAHYAMPDFAAMTPGKAAFGLFGAAAMIHAGNAIVQADNIPDPALVIGQHLANDLAAKEGVSIVSGPTPMAMSDQPATLLKTYAGADIILDVKTLSWMYSYYPTKWQTYHVFYVARVRLLDGHTGSLIAQQLCKVDPTDPKNPPSFDQLQADHGAMLKDFLGKAADTCVNTVEQQALRV
;
A
#
# COMPACT_ATOMS: atom_id res chain seq x y z
N MET A 1 -58.74 0.15 -20.12
CA MET A 1 -58.11 0.92 -19.02
C MET A 1 -57.22 -0.01 -18.21
N LYS A 2 -55.90 0.28 -18.22
CA LYS A 2 -54.81 -0.01 -17.25
C LYS A 2 -55.08 -1.11 -16.19
N LYS A 3 -54.19 -2.08 -15.95
CA LYS A 3 -52.79 -1.90 -15.51
C LYS A 3 -51.95 -3.17 -15.76
N LEU A 4 -50.75 -2.99 -16.34
CA LEU A 4 -49.65 -3.95 -16.27
C LEU A 4 -49.14 -4.03 -14.83
N VAL A 5 -48.95 -5.24 -14.31
CA VAL A 5 -48.15 -5.49 -13.11
C VAL A 5 -46.79 -6.01 -13.57
N ILE A 6 -45.83 -5.11 -13.65
CA ILE A 6 -44.42 -5.43 -13.89
C ILE A 6 -43.82 -5.82 -12.54
N ALA A 7 -43.49 -7.11 -12.38
CA ALA A 7 -42.65 -7.57 -11.29
C ALA A 7 -41.20 -7.15 -11.56
N ALA A 8 -40.72 -6.11 -10.87
CA ALA A 8 -39.33 -5.72 -10.90
C ALA A 8 -38.55 -6.55 -9.88
N ALA A 9 -37.77 -7.53 -10.36
CA ALA A 9 -36.78 -8.23 -9.57
C ALA A 9 -35.61 -7.28 -9.27
N ALA A 10 -35.48 -6.89 -8.00
CA ALA A 10 -34.32 -6.15 -7.52
C ALA A 10 -33.13 -7.11 -7.36
N ALA A 11 -32.31 -7.24 -8.40
CA ALA A 11 -31.02 -7.90 -8.31
C ALA A 11 -30.04 -6.98 -7.55
N ALA A 12 -29.92 -7.20 -6.24
CA ALA A 12 -28.86 -6.62 -5.44
C ALA A 12 -27.52 -7.21 -5.89
N VAL A 13 -26.80 -6.49 -6.75
CA VAL A 13 -25.42 -6.82 -7.09
C VAL A 13 -24.55 -6.50 -5.87
N LEU A 14 -24.38 -7.51 -5.01
CA LEU A 14 -23.32 -7.53 -4.01
C LEU A 14 -21.98 -7.58 -4.75
N GLY A 15 -21.45 -6.40 -5.09
CA GLY A 15 -20.07 -6.25 -5.54
C GLY A 15 -19.15 -6.65 -4.41
N GLY A 16 -18.83 -7.94 -4.33
CA GLY A 16 -17.90 -8.47 -3.35
C GLY A 16 -16.57 -7.72 -3.46
N CYS A 17 -16.02 -7.33 -2.31
CA CYS A 17 -14.65 -6.88 -2.19
C CYS A 17 -13.73 -8.02 -2.65
N VAL A 18 -13.46 -8.11 -3.96
CA VAL A 18 -12.47 -9.04 -4.48
C VAL A 18 -11.14 -8.55 -3.94
N SER A 19 -10.62 -9.26 -2.93
CA SER A 19 -9.22 -9.11 -2.57
C SER A 19 -8.44 -9.46 -3.81
N ALA A 20 -7.72 -8.48 -4.38
CA ALA A 20 -6.98 -8.70 -5.62
C ALA A 20 -6.04 -9.92 -5.39
N PRO A 21 -6.17 -11.00 -6.18
CA PRO A 21 -5.44 -12.23 -5.91
C PRO A 21 -3.94 -11.99 -6.05
N SER A 22 -3.15 -12.69 -5.24
CA SER A 22 -1.72 -12.76 -5.45
C SER A 22 -1.41 -13.46 -6.77
N LYS A 23 -0.41 -12.97 -7.49
CA LYS A 23 0.08 -13.56 -8.74
C LYS A 23 1.61 -13.66 -8.64
N PRO A 24 2.19 -14.86 -8.51
CA PRO A 24 3.64 -15.02 -8.58
C PRO A 24 4.16 -14.86 -10.00
N VAL A 25 5.45 -14.53 -10.13
CA VAL A 25 6.16 -14.66 -11.40
C VAL A 25 6.11 -16.11 -11.89
N GLU A 26 5.78 -16.29 -13.17
CA GLU A 26 5.66 -17.62 -13.78
C GLU A 26 7.04 -18.23 -14.12
N SER A 27 8.01 -17.39 -14.47
CA SER A 27 9.38 -17.80 -14.76
C SER A 27 10.39 -16.85 -14.10
N LYS A 28 11.39 -17.43 -13.43
CA LYS A 28 12.50 -16.67 -12.83
C LYS A 28 13.31 -15.88 -13.87
N THR A 29 13.44 -16.42 -15.08
CA THR A 29 14.21 -15.76 -16.14
C THR A 29 13.47 -14.65 -16.86
N ALA A 30 12.16 -14.47 -16.61
CA ALA A 30 11.33 -13.50 -17.32
C ALA A 30 11.82 -12.05 -17.16
N MET A 31 12.58 -11.77 -16.11
CA MET A 31 13.06 -10.42 -15.77
C MET A 31 14.53 -10.19 -16.12
N ARG A 32 15.31 -11.25 -16.39
CA ARG A 32 16.76 -11.16 -16.51
C ARG A 32 17.17 -10.22 -17.64
N GLY A 33 18.07 -9.28 -17.34
CA GLY A 33 18.59 -8.29 -18.29
C GLY A 33 17.61 -7.18 -18.69
N LYS A 34 16.39 -7.16 -18.13
CA LYS A 34 15.41 -6.09 -18.36
C LYS A 34 15.72 -4.86 -17.52
N GLN A 35 15.22 -3.72 -17.96
CA GLN A 35 15.24 -2.48 -17.19
C GLN A 35 13.99 -2.34 -16.32
N VAL A 36 14.17 -2.10 -15.02
CA VAL A 36 13.10 -1.86 -14.05
C VAL A 36 13.05 -0.39 -13.67
N VAL A 37 11.87 0.21 -13.79
CA VAL A 37 11.58 1.54 -13.25
C VAL A 37 10.72 1.41 -12.00
N LEU A 38 11.03 2.17 -10.96
CA LEU A 38 10.21 2.25 -9.75
C LEU A 38 9.14 3.34 -9.92
N ALA A 39 7.88 2.94 -9.84
CA ALA A 39 6.78 3.89 -9.75
C ALA A 39 6.69 4.47 -8.34
N HIS A 40 6.50 5.77 -8.24
CA HIS A 40 6.25 6.46 -6.97
C HIS A 40 5.06 7.41 -7.11
N TYR A 41 4.42 7.67 -5.98
CA TYR A 41 3.16 8.41 -5.90
C TYR A 41 3.30 9.60 -4.95
N ALA A 42 2.31 10.48 -4.96
CA ALA A 42 2.14 11.46 -3.89
C ALA A 42 1.93 10.74 -2.55
N MET A 43 2.33 11.39 -1.45
CA MET A 43 2.11 10.89 -0.09
C MET A 43 0.61 10.56 0.11
N PRO A 44 0.26 9.30 0.44
CA PRO A 44 -1.12 8.91 0.71
C PRO A 44 -1.61 9.47 2.04
N ASP A 45 -2.93 9.63 2.17
CA ASP A 45 -3.56 10.05 3.43
C ASP A 45 -3.32 9.02 4.54
N PHE A 46 -2.89 9.49 5.71
CA PHE A 46 -2.77 8.71 6.93
C PHE A 46 -3.94 8.99 7.86
N ALA A 47 -4.55 7.94 8.42
CA ALA A 47 -5.66 8.10 9.34
C ALA A 47 -5.25 7.85 10.81
N ALA A 48 -5.61 8.79 11.67
CA ALA A 48 -5.42 8.71 13.12
C ALA A 48 -6.77 8.45 13.82
N MET A 49 -7.14 7.19 14.03
CA MET A 49 -8.41 6.82 14.62
C MET A 49 -8.32 6.77 16.15
N THR A 50 -8.84 7.82 16.79
CA THR A 50 -9.00 7.91 18.25
C THR A 50 -10.47 7.77 18.65
N PRO A 51 -10.79 7.35 19.90
CA PRO A 51 -12.17 7.13 20.34
C PRO A 51 -13.08 8.34 20.11
N GLY A 52 -12.59 9.55 20.38
CA GLY A 52 -13.35 10.79 20.21
C GLY A 52 -13.66 11.13 18.75
N LYS A 53 -12.77 10.78 17.81
CA LYS A 53 -12.98 11.06 16.37
C LYS A 53 -13.85 10.01 15.70
N ALA A 54 -13.77 8.75 16.13
CA ALA A 54 -14.55 7.66 15.57
C ALA A 54 -16.06 7.78 15.84
N ALA A 55 -16.45 8.44 16.94
CA ALA A 55 -17.85 8.59 17.36
C ALA A 55 -18.72 9.42 16.39
N PHE A 56 -18.13 10.16 15.44
CA PHE A 56 -18.83 11.12 14.58
C PHE A 56 -19.06 10.65 13.13
N GLY A 57 -19.00 9.35 12.85
CA GLY A 57 -19.32 8.80 11.53
C GLY A 57 -18.46 9.38 10.40
N LEU A 58 -19.08 9.86 9.31
CA LEU A 58 -18.36 10.43 8.15
C LEU A 58 -17.54 11.68 8.49
N PHE A 59 -18.03 12.54 9.40
CA PHE A 59 -17.25 13.67 9.91
C PHE A 59 -16.05 13.19 10.72
N GLY A 60 -16.20 12.06 11.41
CA GLY A 60 -15.11 11.34 12.03
C GLY A 60 -14.04 10.91 11.03
N ALA A 61 -14.41 10.38 9.86
CA ALA A 61 -13.46 9.94 8.84
C ALA A 61 -12.55 11.07 8.34
N ALA A 62 -13.12 12.21 7.95
CA ALA A 62 -12.34 13.38 7.53
C ALA A 62 -11.45 13.92 8.66
N ALA A 63 -11.97 13.97 9.90
CA ALA A 63 -11.20 14.41 11.06
C ALA A 63 -10.03 13.45 11.40
N MET A 64 -10.21 12.14 11.20
CA MET A 64 -9.16 11.14 11.39
C MET A 64 -8.04 11.30 10.36
N ILE A 65 -8.39 11.51 9.08
CA ILE A 65 -7.41 11.76 8.02
C ILE A 65 -6.67 13.08 8.26
N HIS A 66 -7.39 14.15 8.55
CA HIS A 66 -6.76 15.45 8.81
C HIS A 66 -5.78 15.38 9.99
N ALA A 67 -6.18 14.75 11.10
CA ALA A 67 -5.30 14.56 12.24
C ALA A 67 -4.09 13.67 11.92
N GLY A 68 -4.30 12.61 11.14
CA GLY A 68 -3.21 11.71 10.76
C GLY A 68 -2.20 12.38 9.82
N ASN A 69 -2.67 13.12 8.82
CA ASN A 69 -1.80 13.89 7.92
C ASN A 69 -1.00 14.97 8.68
N ALA A 70 -1.60 15.62 9.68
CA ALA A 70 -0.89 16.57 10.53
C ALA A 70 0.27 15.91 11.29
N ILE A 71 0.08 14.69 11.79
CA ILE A 71 1.15 13.90 12.45
C ILE A 71 2.23 13.53 11.44
N VAL A 72 1.86 12.98 10.28
CA VAL A 72 2.83 12.62 9.22
C VAL A 72 3.71 13.80 8.83
N GLN A 73 3.11 14.99 8.69
CA GLN A 73 3.83 16.22 8.36
C GLN A 73 4.71 16.71 9.51
N ALA A 74 4.17 16.80 10.73
CA ALA A 74 4.90 17.32 11.88
C ALA A 74 6.10 16.44 12.27
N ASP A 75 5.92 15.13 12.17
CA ASP A 75 6.92 14.15 12.59
C ASP A 75 7.77 13.62 11.43
N ASN A 76 7.53 14.07 10.19
CA ASN A 76 8.23 13.61 8.99
C ASN A 76 8.19 12.07 8.86
N ILE A 77 6.99 11.51 8.93
CA ILE A 77 6.79 10.06 8.79
C ILE A 77 6.86 9.69 7.30
N PRO A 78 7.81 8.84 6.87
CA PRO A 78 7.92 8.47 5.46
C PRO A 78 6.83 7.46 5.07
N ASP A 79 6.41 7.50 3.79
CA ASP A 79 5.60 6.45 3.19
C ASP A 79 6.43 5.16 3.08
N PRO A 80 6.03 4.05 3.72
CA PRO A 80 6.77 2.80 3.64
C PRO A 80 6.84 2.21 2.22
N ALA A 81 5.93 2.58 1.30
CA ALA A 81 5.97 2.13 -0.09
C ALA A 81 7.27 2.50 -0.81
N LEU A 82 7.86 3.65 -0.48
CA LEU A 82 9.14 4.09 -1.06
C LEU A 82 10.28 3.16 -0.65
N VAL A 83 10.33 2.78 0.64
CA VAL A 83 11.34 1.87 1.18
C VAL A 83 11.18 0.48 0.60
N ILE A 84 9.94 -0.03 0.56
CA ILE A 84 9.62 -1.35 -0.04
C ILE A 84 10.05 -1.37 -1.50
N GLY A 85 9.70 -0.35 -2.28
CA GLY A 85 10.04 -0.25 -3.70
C GLY A 85 11.54 -0.24 -3.96
N GLN A 86 12.29 0.56 -3.19
CA GLN A 86 13.74 0.62 -3.33
C GLN A 86 14.42 -0.69 -2.95
N HIS A 87 13.97 -1.34 -1.87
CA HIS A 87 14.51 -2.62 -1.43
C HIS A 87 14.29 -3.70 -2.49
N LEU A 88 13.04 -3.88 -2.93
CA LEU A 88 12.71 -4.87 -3.96
C LEU A 88 13.43 -4.62 -5.29
N ALA A 89 13.60 -3.36 -5.70
CA ALA A 89 14.37 -3.03 -6.90
C ALA A 89 15.85 -3.47 -6.76
N ASN A 90 16.45 -3.23 -5.60
CA ASN A 90 17.83 -3.64 -5.31
C ASN A 90 17.96 -5.17 -5.29
N ASP A 91 17.00 -5.89 -4.70
CA ASP A 91 17.02 -7.35 -4.66
C ASP A 91 16.87 -7.95 -6.06
N LEU A 92 15.95 -7.41 -6.87
CA LEU A 92 15.81 -7.80 -8.27
C LEU A 92 17.12 -7.57 -9.04
N ALA A 93 17.80 -6.46 -8.81
CA ALA A 93 19.07 -6.16 -9.47
C ALA A 93 20.16 -7.17 -9.05
N ALA A 94 20.28 -7.43 -7.75
CA ALA A 94 21.29 -8.32 -7.20
C ALA A 94 21.06 -9.80 -7.57
N LYS A 95 19.80 -10.26 -7.59
CA LYS A 95 19.46 -11.68 -7.67
C LYS A 95 19.03 -12.12 -9.07
N GLU A 96 18.39 -11.24 -9.84
CA GLU A 96 17.87 -11.54 -11.18
C GLU A 96 18.63 -10.83 -12.31
N GLY A 97 19.57 -9.95 -11.98
CA GLY A 97 20.39 -9.25 -12.97
C GLY A 97 19.59 -8.26 -13.82
N VAL A 98 18.58 -7.63 -13.23
CA VAL A 98 17.89 -6.48 -13.84
C VAL A 98 18.74 -5.22 -13.67
N SER A 99 18.53 -4.22 -14.53
CA SER A 99 19.09 -2.88 -14.33
C SER A 99 18.00 -1.94 -13.83
N ILE A 100 18.32 -1.07 -12.87
CA ILE A 100 17.39 -0.06 -12.35
C ILE A 100 17.54 1.21 -13.20
N VAL A 101 16.43 1.79 -13.66
CA VAL A 101 16.45 3.11 -14.31
C VAL A 101 17.09 4.11 -13.36
N SER A 102 18.17 4.75 -13.82
CA SER A 102 18.89 5.74 -13.04
C SER A 102 18.31 7.14 -13.28
N GLY A 103 18.32 7.97 -12.23
CA GLY A 103 17.90 9.37 -12.29
C GLY A 103 16.47 9.62 -11.80
N PRO A 104 16.03 10.89 -11.79
CA PRO A 104 14.69 11.25 -11.34
C PRO A 104 13.63 10.65 -12.26
N THR A 105 12.70 9.90 -11.70
CA THR A 105 11.50 9.44 -12.43
C THR A 105 10.35 10.41 -12.16
N PRO A 106 9.38 10.55 -13.09
CA PRO A 106 8.19 11.37 -12.85
C PRO A 106 7.23 10.67 -11.87
N MET A 107 6.52 11.45 -11.06
CA MET A 107 5.49 10.93 -10.15
C MET A 107 4.29 10.39 -10.93
N ALA A 108 3.81 9.20 -10.55
CA ALA A 108 2.61 8.63 -11.13
C ALA A 108 1.35 9.36 -10.62
N MET A 109 0.57 9.87 -11.56
CA MET A 109 -0.72 10.52 -11.29
C MET A 109 -1.83 9.50 -10.97
N SER A 110 -1.64 8.24 -11.37
CA SER A 110 -2.63 7.18 -11.23
C SER A 110 -1.92 5.82 -11.27
N ASP A 111 -2.52 4.82 -10.64
CA ASP A 111 -2.06 3.43 -10.65
C ASP A 111 -2.71 2.60 -11.77
N GLN A 112 -3.45 3.23 -12.69
CA GLN A 112 -3.98 2.56 -13.86
C GLN A 112 -2.82 2.16 -14.79
N PRO A 113 -2.71 0.89 -15.25
CA PRO A 113 -1.61 0.45 -16.10
C PRO A 113 -1.38 1.34 -17.31
N ALA A 114 -2.45 1.75 -18.01
CA ALA A 114 -2.35 2.64 -19.17
C ALA A 114 -1.75 4.02 -18.83
N THR A 115 -1.92 4.52 -17.60
CA THR A 115 -1.30 5.78 -17.16
C THR A 115 0.16 5.57 -16.77
N LEU A 116 0.46 4.46 -16.10
CA LEU A 116 1.84 4.09 -15.74
C LEU A 116 2.71 3.89 -16.99
N LEU A 117 2.20 3.24 -18.04
CA LEU A 117 2.91 3.10 -19.31
C LEU A 117 3.28 4.44 -19.97
N LYS A 118 2.38 5.42 -19.89
CA LYS A 118 2.65 6.77 -20.41
C LYS A 118 3.66 7.51 -19.54
N THR A 119 3.58 7.33 -18.23
CA THR A 119 4.44 8.00 -17.25
C THR A 119 5.88 7.48 -17.31
N TYR A 120 6.04 6.17 -17.47
CA TYR A 120 7.33 5.48 -17.46
C TYR A 120 7.64 4.81 -18.81
N ALA A 121 7.38 5.54 -19.89
CA ALA A 121 7.59 5.04 -21.25
C ALA A 121 9.05 4.62 -21.47
N GLY A 122 9.25 3.45 -22.08
CA GLY A 122 10.57 2.91 -22.42
C GLY A 122 11.19 1.97 -21.39
N ALA A 123 10.62 1.84 -20.19
CA ALA A 123 11.02 0.80 -19.25
C ALA A 123 10.48 -0.58 -19.68
N ASP A 124 11.23 -1.65 -19.45
CA ASP A 124 10.76 -3.01 -19.73
C ASP A 124 9.81 -3.53 -18.65
N ILE A 125 10.02 -3.10 -17.41
CA ILE A 125 9.26 -3.49 -16.24
C ILE A 125 8.98 -2.26 -15.39
N ILE A 126 7.73 -2.12 -14.95
CA ILE A 126 7.33 -1.12 -13.95
C ILE A 126 7.13 -1.87 -12.62
N LEU A 127 7.99 -1.59 -11.64
CA LEU A 127 7.80 -1.97 -10.26
C LEU A 127 6.87 -0.94 -9.62
N ASP A 128 5.62 -1.32 -9.41
CA ASP A 128 4.59 -0.48 -8.81
C ASP A 128 4.36 -0.88 -7.37
N VAL A 129 4.80 -0.04 -6.44
CA VAL A 129 4.54 -0.19 -5.01
C VAL A 129 3.67 0.97 -4.55
N LYS A 130 2.50 0.65 -4.01
CA LYS A 130 1.53 1.64 -3.57
C LYS A 130 0.95 1.30 -2.21
N THR A 131 1.07 2.23 -1.27
CA THR A 131 0.31 2.23 -0.03
C THR A 131 -1.17 2.42 -0.36
N LEU A 132 -2.00 1.45 0.04
CA LEU A 132 -3.44 1.48 -0.15
C LEU A 132 -4.17 2.01 1.08
N SER A 133 -3.62 1.75 2.26
CA SER A 133 -4.13 2.24 3.55
C SER A 133 -3.03 2.15 4.59
N TRP A 134 -2.97 3.16 5.44
CA TRP A 134 -2.08 3.19 6.60
C TRP A 134 -2.71 4.06 7.68
N MET A 135 -2.73 3.54 8.89
CA MET A 135 -3.42 4.18 10.01
C MET A 135 -2.92 3.65 11.34
N TYR A 136 -3.26 4.34 12.42
CA TYR A 136 -3.43 3.67 13.71
C TYR A 136 -4.89 3.77 14.15
N SER A 137 -5.35 2.79 14.92
CA SER A 137 -6.69 2.79 15.52
C SER A 137 -6.66 2.31 16.96
N TYR A 138 -7.65 2.71 17.76
CA TYR A 138 -7.75 2.26 19.15
C TYR A 138 -8.37 0.86 19.21
N TYR A 139 -8.00 0.08 20.23
CA TYR A 139 -8.68 -1.19 20.50
C TYR A 139 -10.09 -0.94 21.08
N PRO A 140 -11.17 -1.51 20.51
CA PRO A 140 -12.53 -1.30 21.01
C PRO A 140 -12.77 -1.74 22.46
N THR A 141 -11.94 -2.65 22.97
CA THR A 141 -11.98 -3.15 24.35
C THR A 141 -10.94 -2.50 25.28
N LYS A 142 -10.03 -1.69 24.73
CA LYS A 142 -8.95 -0.98 25.44
C LYS A 142 -8.70 0.39 24.79
N TRP A 143 -9.60 1.35 25.05
CA TRP A 143 -9.68 2.61 24.30
C TRP A 143 -8.43 3.51 24.38
N GLN A 144 -7.52 3.25 25.32
CA GLN A 144 -6.27 4.01 25.48
C GLN A 144 -5.07 3.39 24.77
N THR A 145 -5.26 2.22 24.17
CA THR A 145 -4.19 1.50 23.47
C THR A 145 -4.53 1.37 21.99
N TYR A 146 -3.50 1.34 21.15
CA TYR A 146 -3.62 1.46 19.72
C TYR A 146 -2.90 0.32 19.01
N HIS A 147 -3.33 0.07 17.78
CA HIS A 147 -2.59 -0.75 16.84
C HIS A 147 -2.37 0.03 15.55
N VAL A 148 -1.26 -0.27 14.87
CA VAL A 148 -0.88 0.31 13.59
C VAL A 148 -1.29 -0.68 12.52
N PHE A 149 -1.85 -0.20 11.42
CA PHE A 149 -2.23 -1.03 10.29
C PHE A 149 -1.64 -0.44 9.02
N TYR A 150 -1.01 -1.30 8.23
CA TYR A 150 -0.40 -0.92 6.96
C TYR A 150 -0.80 -1.90 5.86
N VAL A 151 -1.21 -1.35 4.72
CA VAL A 151 -1.58 -2.11 3.52
C VAL A 151 -0.89 -1.51 2.33
N ALA A 152 -0.14 -2.34 1.61
CA ALA A 152 0.48 -1.98 0.35
C ALA A 152 0.17 -3.03 -0.72
N ARG A 153 0.08 -2.57 -1.97
CA ARG A 153 0.09 -3.44 -3.14
C ARG A 153 1.41 -3.29 -3.86
N VAL A 154 2.03 -4.43 -4.15
CA VAL A 154 3.17 -4.51 -5.06
C VAL A 154 2.72 -5.19 -6.35
N ARG A 155 3.09 -4.60 -7.49
CA ARG A 155 2.89 -5.18 -8.82
C ARG A 155 4.17 -5.06 -9.64
N LEU A 156 4.41 -6.07 -10.45
CA LEU A 156 5.28 -5.96 -11.61
C LEU A 156 4.39 -5.90 -12.85
N LEU A 157 4.56 -4.85 -13.64
CA LEU A 157 3.88 -4.68 -14.92
C LEU A 157 4.90 -4.79 -16.05
N ASP A 158 4.51 -5.41 -17.15
CA ASP A 158 5.23 -5.31 -18.41
C ASP A 158 5.15 -3.87 -18.91
N GLY A 159 6.30 -3.21 -19.08
CA GLY A 159 6.38 -1.78 -19.40
C GLY A 159 6.05 -1.43 -20.86
N HIS A 160 5.80 -2.42 -21.71
CA HIS A 160 5.36 -2.23 -23.10
C HIS A 160 3.85 -2.39 -23.25
N THR A 161 3.27 -3.35 -22.54
CA THR A 161 1.85 -3.75 -22.67
C THR A 161 0.98 -3.36 -21.48
N GLY A 162 1.59 -3.10 -20.31
CA GLY A 162 0.90 -2.85 -19.05
C GLY A 162 0.35 -4.12 -18.40
N SER A 163 0.68 -5.29 -18.95
CA SER A 163 0.20 -6.57 -18.47
C SER A 163 0.77 -6.89 -17.09
N LEU A 164 -0.06 -7.46 -16.21
CA LEU A 164 0.38 -7.87 -14.88
C LEU A 164 1.30 -9.09 -14.94
N ILE A 165 2.57 -8.91 -14.59
CA ILE A 165 3.56 -10.00 -14.47
C ILE A 165 3.39 -10.68 -13.11
N ALA A 166 3.41 -9.89 -12.02
CA ALA A 166 3.27 -10.38 -10.66
C ALA A 166 2.52 -9.37 -9.79
N GLN A 167 1.90 -9.85 -8.72
CA GLN A 167 1.20 -9.03 -7.73
C GLN A 167 1.23 -9.66 -6.35
N GLN A 168 1.41 -8.84 -5.34
CA GLN A 168 1.16 -9.19 -3.96
C GLN A 168 0.46 -8.06 -3.22
N LEU A 169 -0.53 -8.42 -2.42
CA LEU A 169 -1.11 -7.53 -1.42
C LEU A 169 -0.47 -7.84 -0.07
N CYS A 170 0.10 -6.82 0.56
CA CYS A 170 0.65 -6.90 1.89
C CYS A 170 -0.32 -6.23 2.87
N LYS A 171 -0.68 -6.92 3.95
CA LYS A 171 -1.46 -6.37 5.07
C LYS A 171 -0.74 -6.73 6.37
N VAL A 172 -0.30 -5.73 7.11
CA VAL A 172 0.51 -5.93 8.31
C VAL A 172 -0.04 -5.08 9.44
N ASP A 173 -0.22 -5.72 10.59
CA ASP A 173 -0.29 -5.07 11.88
C ASP A 173 1.02 -5.39 12.61
N PRO A 174 1.98 -4.45 12.68
CA PRO A 174 3.29 -4.69 13.29
C PRO A 174 3.26 -4.56 14.82
N THR A 175 2.09 -4.31 15.43
CA THR A 175 1.98 -4.10 16.88
C THR A 175 1.82 -5.41 17.64
N ASP A 176 2.35 -5.48 18.86
CA ASP A 176 2.12 -6.61 19.74
C ASP A 176 0.75 -6.46 20.45
N PRO A 177 -0.24 -7.31 20.18
CA PRO A 177 -1.54 -7.22 20.82
C PRO A 177 -1.50 -7.47 22.35
N LYS A 178 -0.42 -8.08 22.86
CA LYS A 178 -0.20 -8.28 24.30
C LYS A 178 0.33 -7.04 24.99
N ASN A 179 1.06 -6.19 24.26
CA ASN A 179 1.65 -4.95 24.77
C ASN A 179 1.43 -3.77 23.79
N PRO A 180 0.17 -3.37 23.56
CA PRO A 180 -0.16 -2.35 22.58
C PRO A 180 0.23 -0.95 23.09
N PRO A 181 0.74 -0.06 22.21
CA PRO A 181 1.15 1.28 22.58
C PRO A 181 -0.02 2.20 22.97
N SER A 182 0.24 3.19 23.81
CA SER A 182 -0.65 4.32 24.05
C SER A 182 -0.53 5.39 22.96
N PHE A 183 -1.47 6.33 22.95
CA PHE A 183 -1.44 7.51 22.06
C PHE A 183 -0.17 8.36 22.28
N ASP A 184 0.22 8.54 23.53
CA ASP A 184 1.40 9.34 23.89
C ASP A 184 2.67 8.63 23.45
N GLN A 185 2.74 7.31 23.57
CA GLN A 185 3.88 6.52 23.09
C GLN A 185 4.04 6.57 21.57
N LEU A 186 2.93 6.58 20.81
CA LEU A 186 2.98 6.69 19.34
C LEU A 186 3.44 8.07 18.85
N GLN A 187 3.25 9.13 19.65
CA GLN A 187 3.66 10.50 19.28
C GLN A 187 4.95 10.97 19.95
N ALA A 188 5.41 10.29 20.99
CA ALA A 188 6.66 10.59 21.65
C ALA A 188 7.83 10.58 20.65
N ASP A 189 8.84 11.40 20.95
CA ASP A 189 10.10 11.46 20.21
C ASP A 189 9.90 11.65 18.70
N HIS A 190 9.01 12.56 18.30
CA HIS A 190 8.64 12.82 16.90
C HIS A 190 8.17 11.54 16.19
N GLY A 191 7.26 10.80 16.83
CA GLY A 191 6.68 9.58 16.29
C GLY A 191 7.67 8.44 16.09
N ALA A 192 8.74 8.36 16.90
CA ALA A 192 9.79 7.35 16.74
C ALA A 192 9.23 5.91 16.75
N MET A 193 8.30 5.62 17.66
CA MET A 193 7.65 4.31 17.74
C MET A 193 6.76 4.03 16.52
N LEU A 194 6.04 5.03 16.03
CA LEU A 194 5.20 4.87 14.84
C LEU A 194 6.08 4.60 13.59
N LYS A 195 7.22 5.29 13.46
CA LYS A 195 8.20 5.03 12.40
C LYS A 195 8.78 3.62 12.48
N ASP A 196 9.11 3.15 13.69
CA ASP A 196 9.59 1.77 13.90
C ASP A 196 8.55 0.72 13.48
N PHE A 197 7.28 0.91 13.88
CA PHE A 197 6.20 0.03 13.43
C PHE A 197 6.02 0.02 11.92
N LEU A 198 6.02 1.19 11.27
CA LEU A 198 5.91 1.30 9.82
C LEU A 198 7.13 0.72 9.08
N GLY A 199 8.33 0.84 9.66
CA GLY A 199 9.54 0.17 9.17
C GLY A 199 9.42 -1.35 9.23
N LYS A 200 8.99 -1.90 10.37
CA LYS A 200 8.71 -3.34 10.52
C LYS A 200 7.65 -3.84 9.54
N ALA A 201 6.63 -3.02 9.27
CA ALA A 201 5.63 -3.33 8.26
C ALA A 201 6.24 -3.37 6.86
N ALA A 202 7.13 -2.42 6.52
CA ALA A 202 7.87 -2.44 5.26
C ALA A 202 8.71 -3.70 5.10
N ASP A 203 9.52 -4.06 6.11
CA ASP A 203 10.38 -5.25 6.08
C ASP A 203 9.55 -6.54 5.92
N THR A 204 8.43 -6.63 6.64
CA THR A 204 7.49 -7.75 6.51
C THR A 204 6.91 -7.82 5.10
N CYS A 205 6.58 -6.68 4.50
CA CYS A 205 6.08 -6.62 3.13
C CYS A 205 7.13 -7.03 2.10
N VAL A 206 8.37 -6.56 2.23
CA VAL A 206 9.49 -6.98 1.36
C VAL A 206 9.63 -8.49 1.39
N ASN A 207 9.78 -9.07 2.58
CA ASN A 207 9.92 -10.52 2.76
C ASN A 207 8.75 -11.30 2.14
N THR A 208 7.52 -10.83 2.35
CA THR A 208 6.32 -11.46 1.80
C THR A 208 6.30 -11.41 0.28
N VAL A 209 6.65 -10.27 -0.31
CA VAL A 209 6.66 -10.07 -1.76
C VAL A 209 7.76 -10.88 -2.43
N GLU A 210 8.97 -10.88 -1.85
CA GLU A 210 10.08 -11.71 -2.31
C GLU A 210 9.69 -13.19 -2.33
N GLN A 211 9.10 -13.70 -1.24
CA GLN A 211 8.77 -15.12 -1.14
C GLN A 211 7.57 -15.52 -2.00
N GLN A 212 6.51 -14.70 -2.04
CA GLN A 212 5.21 -15.10 -2.58
C GLN A 212 4.97 -14.60 -4.00
N ALA A 213 5.56 -13.47 -4.40
CA ALA A 213 5.38 -12.91 -5.74
C ALA A 213 6.63 -13.02 -6.62
N LEU A 214 7.80 -12.64 -6.12
CA LEU A 214 9.01 -12.52 -6.94
C LEU A 214 9.87 -13.79 -6.98
N ARG A 215 9.83 -14.60 -5.91
CA ARG A 215 10.63 -15.82 -5.69
C ARG A 215 12.14 -15.60 -5.81
N VAL A 216 12.57 -14.45 -5.29
CA VAL A 216 13.97 -14.00 -5.17
C VAL A 216 14.44 -14.08 -3.73
#